data_AF-A0A850VNP1-F1
#
_entry.id   AF-A0A850VNP1-F1
#
_cell.length_a   1.000
_cell.length_b   1.000
_cell.length_c   1.000
_cell.angle_alpha   90.00
_cell.angle_beta   90.00
_cell.angle_gamma   90.00
#
_symmetry.space_group_name_H-M   'P 1'
#
loop_
_entity.id
_entity.type
_entity.pdbx_description
1 polymer ?
#
loop_
_entity_poly.entity_id
_entity_poly.type
_entity_poly.pdbx_seq_one_letter_code
_entity_poly.pdbx_strand_id
1 'polypeptide(L)'
;RKPTEVEWRYTEEGERVRVSLRSGRIIPLPLRQRRDGIVPEQWIDGPKDTAVEDALDKTYVPSLKTFEEEIMDAMGIVETRRAKKSYWY
;
A
#
# COMPACT_ATOMS: atom_id res chain seq x y z
N ARG A 1 7.10 15.87 -35.50
CA ARG A 1 7.89 15.09 -34.51
C ARG A 1 9.17 14.64 -35.20
N LYS A 2 10.34 14.84 -34.60
CA LYS A 2 11.64 14.40 -35.14
C LYS A 2 12.33 13.49 -34.11
N PRO A 3 13.04 12.43 -34.52
CA PRO A 3 13.72 11.51 -33.59
C PRO A 3 14.72 12.24 -32.69
N THR A 4 14.94 11.73 -31.47
CA THR A 4 15.92 12.23 -30.50
C THR A 4 16.34 11.07 -29.60
N GLU A 5 17.60 11.09 -29.17
CA GLU A 5 18.05 10.29 -28.05
C GLU A 5 17.55 10.89 -26.71
N VAL A 6 17.55 10.05 -25.68
CA VAL A 6 16.95 10.34 -24.37
C VAL A 6 17.90 9.90 -23.28
N GLU A 7 18.05 10.74 -22.26
CA GLU A 7 18.79 10.45 -21.04
C GLU A 7 17.83 10.45 -19.84
N TRP A 8 18.14 9.66 -18.82
CA TRP A 8 17.43 9.69 -17.54
C TRP A 8 18.06 10.73 -16.62
N ARG A 9 17.24 11.62 -16.06
CA ARG A 9 17.64 12.63 -15.08
C ARG A 9 16.64 12.67 -13.92
N TYR A 10 16.99 13.37 -12.86
CA TYR A 10 16.11 13.64 -11.73
C TYR A 10 15.69 15.10 -11.74
N THR A 11 14.42 15.36 -11.43
CA THR A 11 13.93 16.71 -11.11
C THR A 11 14.41 17.13 -9.72
N GLU A 12 14.25 18.40 -9.36
CA GLU A 12 14.56 18.90 -8.02
C GLU A 12 13.70 18.24 -6.93
N GLU A 13 12.49 17.80 -7.29
CA GLU A 13 11.58 17.04 -6.44
C GLU A 13 11.98 15.55 -6.31
N GLY A 14 13.04 15.12 -7.00
CA GLY A 14 13.56 13.76 -6.96
C GLY A 14 12.86 12.79 -7.92
N GLU A 15 12.01 13.26 -8.82
CA GLU A 15 11.34 12.41 -9.79
C GLU A 15 12.27 12.02 -10.94
N ARG A 16 12.32 10.72 -11.27
CA ARG A 16 13.13 10.22 -12.38
C ARG A 16 12.40 10.41 -13.71
N VAL A 17 12.91 11.30 -14.55
CA VAL A 17 12.30 11.69 -15.83
C VAL A 17 13.21 11.41 -17.02
N ARG A 18 12.59 11.26 -18.20
CA ARG A 18 13.28 11.12 -19.49
C ARG A 18 13.42 12.49 -20.13
N VAL A 19 14.64 12.90 -20.46
CA VAL A 19 14.93 14.21 -21.05
C VAL A 19 15.49 14.04 -22.46
N SER A 20 14.96 14.80 -23.42
CA SER A 20 15.48 14.83 -24.79
C SER A 20 16.83 15.55 -24.83
N LEU A 21 17.87 14.88 -25.35
CA LEU A 21 19.20 15.50 -25.51
C LEU A 21 19.22 16.68 -26.48
N ARG A 22 18.31 16.72 -27.46
CA ARG A 22 18.24 17.82 -28.44
C ARG A 22 17.58 19.09 -27.89
N SER A 23 16.58 18.97 -27.03
CA SER A 23 15.71 20.10 -26.65
C SER A 23 15.66 20.38 -25.15
N GLY A 24 16.23 19.50 -24.33
CA GLY A 24 16.14 19.57 -22.87
C GLY A 24 14.72 19.33 -22.32
N ARG A 25 13.73 19.03 -23.17
CA ARG A 25 12.34 18.82 -22.75
C ARG A 25 12.16 17.46 -22.09
N ILE A 26 11.35 17.44 -21.03
CA ILE A 26 10.88 16.21 -20.39
C ILE A 26 9.88 15.50 -21.31
N ILE A 27 10.07 14.19 -21.47
CA ILE A 27 9.18 13.28 -22.19
C ILE A 27 8.35 12.52 -21.15
N PRO A 28 7.08 12.88 -20.93
CA PRO A 28 6.26 12.25 -19.92
C PRO A 28 6.06 10.76 -20.20
N LEU A 29 5.79 9.98 -19.16
CA LEU A 29 5.37 8.59 -19.33
C LEU A 29 3.98 8.59 -19.99
N PRO A 30 3.76 7.80 -21.07
CA PRO A 30 2.44 7.73 -21.67
C PRO A 30 1.46 7.06 -20.70
N LEU A 31 0.22 7.55 -20.69
CA LEU A 31 -0.87 6.87 -20.00
C LEU A 31 -1.05 5.48 -20.60
N ARG A 32 -1.05 4.46 -19.74
CA ARG A 32 -1.30 3.06 -20.10
C ARG A 32 -2.37 2.52 -19.17
N GLN A 33 -3.31 1.77 -19.71
CA GLN A 33 -4.25 1.02 -18.90
C GLN A 33 -3.49 0.00 -18.04
N ARG A 34 -3.99 -0.20 -16.83
CA ARG A 34 -3.44 -1.20 -15.90
C ARG A 34 -3.65 -2.61 -16.46
N ARG A 35 -2.81 -3.55 -16.04
CA ARG A 35 -2.88 -4.95 -16.51
C ARG A 35 -4.12 -5.70 -16.01
N ASP A 36 -4.65 -5.29 -14.86
CA ASP A 36 -5.87 -5.83 -14.26
C ASP A 36 -7.15 -5.41 -15.00
N GLY A 37 -7.05 -4.45 -15.94
CA GLY A 37 -8.19 -3.92 -16.68
C GLY A 37 -9.10 -2.99 -15.87
N ILE A 38 -8.74 -2.66 -14.63
CA ILE A 38 -9.54 -1.80 -13.76
C ILE A 38 -9.20 -0.33 -14.07
N VAL A 39 -10.25 0.48 -14.25
CA VAL A 39 -10.17 1.94 -14.36
C VAL A 39 -10.71 2.52 -13.05
N PRO A 40 -9.85 2.94 -12.10
CA PRO A 40 -10.28 3.36 -10.76
C PRO A 40 -11.30 4.50 -10.77
N GLU A 41 -11.23 5.40 -11.75
CA GLU A 41 -12.16 6.53 -11.90
C GLU A 41 -13.60 6.08 -12.25
N GLN A 42 -13.77 4.84 -12.71
CA GLN A 42 -15.05 4.23 -13.03
C GLN A 42 -15.43 3.12 -12.03
N TRP A 43 -14.67 2.97 -10.94
CA TRP A 43 -14.94 1.95 -9.94
C TRP A 43 -16.23 2.27 -9.18
N ILE A 44 -17.04 1.24 -8.97
CA ILE A 44 -18.26 1.30 -8.16
C ILE A 44 -18.18 0.16 -7.17
N ASP A 45 -18.22 0.48 -5.88
CA ASP A 45 -18.11 -0.50 -4.81
C ASP A 45 -19.25 -1.52 -4.87
N GLY A 46 -18.86 -2.79 -4.86
CA GLY A 46 -19.77 -3.92 -4.76
C GLY A 46 -20.19 -4.19 -3.31
N PRO A 47 -21.12 -5.13 -3.10
CA PRO A 47 -21.66 -5.44 -1.77
C PRO A 47 -20.64 -6.07 -0.79
N LYS A 48 -19.43 -6.39 -1.25
CA LYS A 48 -18.34 -6.97 -0.44
C LYS A 48 -17.09 -6.11 -0.44
N ASP A 49 -17.14 -4.95 -1.06
CA ASP A 49 -16.03 -4.00 -1.05
C ASP A 49 -16.18 -3.10 0.18
N THR A 50 -15.07 -2.84 0.86
CA THR A 50 -15.03 -1.96 2.02
C THR A 50 -14.94 -0.51 1.56
N ALA A 51 -15.73 0.37 2.18
CA ALA A 51 -15.68 1.80 1.88
C ALA A 51 -14.31 2.41 2.25
N VAL A 52 -13.94 3.48 1.55
CA VAL A 52 -12.62 4.11 1.71
C VAL A 52 -12.43 4.67 3.12
N GLU A 53 -13.47 5.27 3.68
CA GLU A 53 -13.50 5.81 5.03
C GLU A 53 -13.23 4.75 6.10
N ASP A 54 -13.87 3.57 5.99
CA ASP A 54 -13.70 2.47 6.95
C ASP A 54 -12.30 1.85 6.82
N ALA A 55 -11.80 1.71 5.59
CA ALA A 55 -10.49 1.11 5.32
C ALA A 55 -9.32 2.00 5.75
N LEU A 56 -9.50 3.32 5.75
CA LEU A 56 -8.49 4.31 6.17
C LEU A 56 -8.59 4.70 7.64
N ASP A 57 -9.62 4.23 8.35
CA ASP A 57 -9.79 4.54 9.75
C ASP A 57 -8.62 4.00 10.60
N LYS A 58 -8.12 4.86 11.51
CA LYS A 58 -6.95 4.56 12.35
C LYS A 58 -7.41 4.02 13.69
N THR A 59 -7.76 2.73 13.70
CA THR A 59 -8.30 2.05 14.89
C THR A 59 -7.22 1.39 15.76
N TYR A 60 -6.01 1.20 15.23
CA TYR A 60 -4.92 0.57 15.98
C TYR A 60 -4.42 1.44 17.12
N VAL A 61 -4.41 0.89 18.33
CA VAL A 61 -3.83 1.50 19.53
C VAL A 61 -2.60 0.69 19.93
N PRO A 62 -1.38 1.28 19.88
CA PRO A 62 -0.18 0.57 20.29
C PRO A 62 -0.25 0.13 21.76
N SER A 63 0.04 -1.14 22.01
CA SER A 63 0.04 -1.72 23.35
C SER A 63 1.23 -2.68 23.54
N LEU A 64 1.42 -3.16 24.77
CA LEU A 64 2.40 -4.19 25.12
C LEU A 64 1.77 -5.60 25.19
N LYS A 65 0.51 -5.74 24.78
CA LYS A 65 -0.19 -7.03 24.71
C LYS A 65 -0.01 -7.66 23.33
N THR A 66 -0.14 -8.98 23.26
CA THR A 66 -0.30 -9.64 21.97
C THR A 66 -1.74 -9.50 21.46
N PHE A 67 -1.94 -9.73 20.16
CA PHE A 67 -3.27 -9.76 19.56
C PHE A 67 -4.19 -10.75 20.27
N GLU A 68 -3.68 -11.95 20.59
CA GLU A 68 -4.46 -12.99 21.26
C GLU A 68 -4.92 -12.57 22.66
N GLU A 69 -4.05 -11.90 23.41
CA GLU A 69 -4.38 -11.38 24.75
C GLU A 69 -5.47 -10.30 24.68
N GLU A 70 -5.37 -9.36 23.74
CA GLU A 70 -6.39 -8.31 23.57
C GLU A 70 -7.75 -8.87 23.14
N ILE A 71 -7.77 -9.88 22.27
CA ILE A 71 -9.01 -10.55 21.85
C ILE A 71 -9.62 -11.35 23.00
N MET A 72 -8.80 -12.03 23.81
CA MET A 72 -9.29 -12.71 25.01
C MET A 72 -9.99 -11.72 25.95
N ASP A 73 -9.37 -10.58 26.22
CA ASP A 73 -9.96 -9.52 27.05
C ASP A 73 -11.26 -8.96 26.44
N ALA A 74 -11.24 -8.65 25.14
CA ALA A 74 -12.40 -8.08 24.43
C ALA A 74 -13.60 -9.04 24.38
N MET A 75 -13.35 -10.35 24.28
CA MET A 75 -14.38 -11.40 24.27
C MET A 75 -14.75 -11.90 25.67
N GLY A 76 -14.10 -11.39 26.73
CA GLY A 76 -14.33 -11.83 28.11
C GLY A 76 -13.90 -13.29 28.38
N ILE A 77 -12.91 -13.79 27.63
CA ILE A 77 -12.39 -15.15 27.76
C ILE A 77 -11.36 -15.18 28.89
N VAL A 78 -11.57 -16.05 29.88
CA VAL A 78 -10.66 -16.20 31.02
C VAL A 78 -10.05 -17.60 31.02
N GLU A 79 -8.72 -17.68 30.88
CA GLU A 79 -7.96 -18.93 31.00
C GLU A 79 -7.29 -19.00 32.39
N THR A 80 -7.66 -20.00 33.18
CA THR A 80 -7.13 -20.19 34.54
C THR A 80 -5.93 -21.14 34.59
N ARG A 81 -5.70 -21.92 33.52
CA ARG A 81 -4.58 -22.86 33.42
C ARG A 81 -3.30 -22.13 33.03
N ARG A 82 -2.15 -22.67 33.45
CA ARG A 82 -0.82 -22.18 33.04
C ARG A 82 -0.15 -23.18 32.11
N ALA A 83 0.46 -22.68 31.03
CA ALA A 83 1.27 -23.48 30.12
C ALA A 83 2.40 -24.18 30.90
N LYS A 84 2.50 -25.50 30.73
CA LYS A 84 3.60 -26.27 31.32
C LYS A 84 4.85 -26.14 30.46
N LYS A 85 6.03 -26.29 31.07
CA LYS A 85 7.32 -26.23 30.38
C LYS A 85 7.41 -27.33 29.32
N SER A 86 7.85 -26.97 28.11
CA SER A 86 8.20 -27.90 27.03
C SER A 86 9.69 -27.75 26.68
N TYR A 87 10.25 -28.80 26.06
CA TYR A 87 11.60 -28.77 25.50
C TYR A 87 11.52 -28.54 23.99
N TRP A 88 12.46 -27.77 23.46
CA TRP A 88 12.64 -27.50 22.03
C TRP A 88 14.06 -27.95 21.66
N TYR A 89 14.19 -28.79 20.63
CA TYR A 89 15.45 -29.39 20.17
C TYR A 89 15.56 -29.32 18.66
#